data_AF-A0A849VAN6-F1
#
_entry.id   AF-A0A849VAN6-F1
#
_cell.length_a   1.000
_cell.length_b   1.000
_cell.length_c   1.000
_cell.angle_alpha   90.00
_cell.angle_beta   90.00
_cell.angle_gamma   90.00
#
_symmetry.space_group_name_H-M   'P 1'
#
loop_
_entity.id
_entity.type
_entity.pdbx_description
1 polymer ?
#
loop_
_entity_poly.entity_id
_entity_poly.type
_entity_poly.pdbx_seq_one_letter_code
_entity_poly.pdbx_strand_id
1 'polypeptide(L)'
;MQFAEHFSTPVHGHLGGSFQRVNDFNDKFYVRWGKIDFDVWFGVQANVKVILKVYRDHGIQENYIVDTDAHDIHWDRHKRSTRDFYIHPFSKNFGQINCIKFSFIIHLDEHSIPSEKEYIFMDWHQLQDDHPQHRNINHDWSTPNSYRTYELNPGELQADADWYNHHFDSLQLVPKFTKGQLHHPYHPKRYIHDLIDKVIRTKWDNPDRFCTIKVSVDCIDDSEFINHLIHARDQGVWVQCIVDWRKMTLTNSESYARLKRSRIELIGVFCSPQHHLIEVEPDMHTKFIIFNDEDCILGSFNITFDRWWANWESGMTFHSKGVCRLLDNIFQSQRGGVIQRYGIDPLSSFNLLYTFGRHYMSNGQYYRPHHAILAEINRAKHSIKVSLFLIGELLGDHHDSVVNALINAKHRGVYVHILFNGHLARQGRIGVERFMHDELNRPLLPAVQRLKNAGIGVGLVYGQDDHPVPYSPIHSKYCIIDDYIVLEGSFNWYNTSVFSHDLLVVAANHEVAKPYLFEFDQIQRSFRVYY
;
A
#
# COMPACT_ATOMS: atom_id res chain seq x y z
N MET A 1 -15.54 -22.16 -20.27
CA MET A 1 -15.03 -21.09 -19.41
C MET A 1 -15.65 -19.80 -19.91
N GLN A 2 -16.17 -18.95 -19.03
CA GLN A 2 -16.71 -17.64 -19.43
C GLN A 2 -15.55 -16.64 -19.49
N PHE A 3 -15.55 -15.78 -20.51
CA PHE A 3 -14.52 -14.76 -20.72
C PHE A 3 -15.09 -13.36 -20.57
N ALA A 4 -14.24 -12.40 -20.20
CA ALA A 4 -14.63 -11.02 -19.96
C ALA A 4 -15.27 -10.34 -21.18
N GLU A 5 -14.88 -10.77 -22.38
CA GLU A 5 -15.39 -10.30 -23.67
C GLU A 5 -16.89 -10.51 -23.84
N HIS A 6 -17.52 -11.42 -23.08
CA HIS A 6 -18.98 -11.57 -23.06
C HIS A 6 -19.69 -10.38 -22.40
N PHE A 7 -18.97 -9.59 -21.61
CA PHE A 7 -19.52 -8.48 -20.83
C PHE A 7 -18.96 -7.13 -21.22
N SER A 8 -17.74 -7.08 -21.76
CA SER A 8 -17.05 -5.83 -22.05
C SER A 8 -16.14 -5.94 -23.25
N THR A 9 -16.10 -4.88 -24.05
CA THR A 9 -15.23 -4.77 -25.22
C THR A 9 -14.37 -3.52 -25.09
N PRO A 10 -13.02 -3.63 -25.15
CA PRO A 10 -12.18 -2.44 -25.27
C PRO A 10 -12.39 -1.81 -26.64
N VAL A 11 -12.54 -0.48 -26.68
CA VAL A 11 -12.86 0.26 -27.92
C VAL A 11 -11.74 1.18 -28.37
N HIS A 12 -11.18 1.98 -27.47
CA HIS A 12 -10.21 3.02 -27.82
C HIS A 12 -9.04 3.06 -26.86
N GLY A 13 -7.85 3.30 -27.41
CA GLY A 13 -6.62 3.56 -26.67
C GLY A 13 -6.08 4.94 -27.02
N HIS A 14 -5.77 5.73 -26.00
CA HIS A 14 -5.20 7.07 -26.12
C HIS A 14 -3.84 7.12 -25.45
N LEU A 15 -2.81 7.60 -26.14
CA LEU A 15 -1.49 7.87 -25.57
C LEU A 15 -1.16 9.34 -25.77
N GLY A 16 -0.98 10.07 -24.68
CA GLY A 16 -0.66 11.49 -24.69
C GLY A 16 0.76 11.80 -25.17
N GLY A 17 1.08 13.08 -25.26
CA GLY A 17 2.45 13.54 -25.55
C GLY A 17 3.42 13.30 -24.39
N SER A 18 4.72 13.41 -24.69
CA SER A 18 5.79 13.26 -23.71
C SER A 18 5.89 14.46 -22.76
N PHE A 19 6.09 14.19 -21.47
CA PHE A 19 6.34 15.21 -20.45
C PHE A 19 7.32 14.71 -19.38
N GLN A 20 7.97 15.64 -18.69
CA GLN A 20 8.99 15.31 -17.71
C GLN A 20 8.39 15.09 -16.32
N ARG A 21 8.80 14.01 -15.64
CA ARG A 21 8.69 13.82 -14.18
C ARG A 21 10.07 13.76 -13.56
N VAL A 22 10.16 14.13 -12.29
CA VAL A 22 11.40 14.11 -11.49
C VAL A 22 11.12 13.32 -10.22
N ASN A 23 12.01 12.40 -9.85
CA ASN A 23 11.89 11.65 -8.60
C ASN A 23 12.59 12.37 -7.42
N ASP A 24 12.52 11.77 -6.23
CA ASP A 24 13.12 12.32 -5.01
C ASP A 24 14.66 12.44 -5.07
N PHE A 25 15.31 11.75 -6.02
CA PHE A 25 16.75 11.81 -6.27
C PHE A 25 17.14 12.82 -7.36
N ASN A 26 16.19 13.64 -7.82
CA ASN A 26 16.35 14.57 -8.95
C ASN A 26 16.65 13.90 -10.31
N ASP A 27 16.44 12.58 -10.43
CA ASP A 27 16.49 11.91 -11.73
C ASP A 27 15.28 12.34 -12.58
N LYS A 28 15.54 12.60 -13.87
CA LYS A 28 14.52 13.01 -14.84
C LYS A 28 14.03 11.81 -15.64
N PHE A 29 12.71 11.69 -15.76
CA PHE A 29 12.04 10.67 -16.54
C PHE A 29 11.08 11.34 -17.52
N TYR A 30 11.07 10.90 -18.78
CA TYR A 30 10.14 11.39 -19.79
C TYR A 30 9.02 10.38 -19.95
N VAL A 31 7.83 10.73 -19.49
CA VAL A 31 6.68 9.82 -19.44
C VAL A 31 5.58 10.30 -20.36
N ARG A 32 4.69 9.37 -20.71
CA ARG A 32 3.47 9.62 -21.47
C ARG A 32 2.29 9.08 -20.69
N TRP A 33 1.19 9.83 -20.60
CA TRP A 33 -0.03 9.33 -19.99
C TRP A 33 -0.83 8.50 -21.00
N GLY A 34 -1.56 7.51 -20.54
CA GLY A 34 -2.40 6.65 -21.38
C GLY A 34 -3.78 6.41 -20.78
N LYS A 35 -4.74 6.07 -21.67
CA LYS A 35 -6.12 5.75 -21.33
C LYS A 35 -6.70 4.68 -22.25
N ILE A 36 -7.55 3.80 -21.70
CA ILE A 36 -8.27 2.77 -22.45
C ILE A 36 -9.77 2.85 -22.11
N ASP A 37 -10.61 2.89 -23.13
CA ASP A 37 -12.06 2.93 -23.01
C ASP A 37 -12.69 1.58 -23.34
N PHE A 38 -13.81 1.29 -22.67
CA PHE A 38 -14.56 0.05 -22.75
C PHE A 38 -16.07 0.33 -22.86
N ASP A 39 -16.74 -0.43 -23.72
CA ASP A 39 -18.19 -0.60 -23.68
C ASP A 39 -18.52 -1.83 -22.83
N VAL A 40 -19.43 -1.68 -21.85
CA VAL A 40 -19.84 -2.74 -20.92
C VAL A 40 -21.33 -3.04 -21.06
N TRP A 41 -21.66 -4.29 -21.39
CA TRP A 41 -23.01 -4.80 -21.65
C TRP A 41 -23.63 -5.44 -20.41
N PHE A 42 -23.48 -4.74 -19.28
CA PHE A 42 -24.07 -5.12 -18.01
C PHE A 42 -24.32 -3.86 -17.18
N GLY A 43 -25.14 -3.98 -16.13
CA GLY A 43 -25.35 -2.90 -15.17
C GLY A 43 -24.05 -2.45 -14.49
N VAL A 44 -24.10 -1.29 -13.83
CA VAL A 44 -22.93 -0.62 -13.21
C VAL A 44 -22.14 -1.47 -12.21
N GLN A 45 -22.75 -2.54 -11.69
CA GLN A 45 -22.10 -3.53 -10.82
C GLN A 45 -20.94 -4.27 -11.49
N ALA A 46 -20.93 -4.39 -12.83
CA ALA A 46 -19.80 -4.97 -13.54
C ALA A 46 -18.64 -3.98 -13.57
N ASN A 47 -17.58 -4.28 -12.82
CA ASN A 47 -16.38 -3.45 -12.77
C ASN A 47 -15.29 -4.03 -13.68
N VAL A 48 -14.51 -3.16 -14.35
CA VAL A 48 -13.37 -3.55 -15.18
C VAL A 48 -12.07 -3.18 -14.48
N LYS A 49 -11.13 -4.12 -14.39
CA LYS A 49 -9.73 -3.88 -14.03
C LYS A 49 -8.84 -4.18 -15.22
N VAL A 50 -7.82 -3.35 -15.46
CA VAL A 50 -6.90 -3.51 -16.59
C VAL A 50 -5.52 -3.94 -16.10
N ILE A 51 -4.93 -4.91 -16.82
CA ILE A 51 -3.58 -5.40 -16.61
C ILE A 51 -2.75 -5.00 -17.82
N LEU A 52 -1.91 -3.98 -17.67
CA LEU A 52 -0.99 -3.54 -18.71
C LEU A 52 0.27 -4.42 -18.70
N LYS A 53 0.77 -4.74 -19.89
CA LYS A 53 1.99 -5.52 -20.13
C LYS A 53 2.89 -4.71 -21.07
N VAL A 54 3.97 -4.17 -20.51
CA VAL A 54 4.93 -3.36 -21.24
C VAL A 54 6.13 -4.22 -21.61
N TYR A 55 6.28 -4.51 -22.90
CA TYR A 55 7.38 -5.32 -23.43
C TYR A 55 8.52 -4.41 -23.85
N ARG A 56 9.72 -4.69 -23.36
CA ARG A 56 10.94 -3.92 -23.63
C ARG A 56 12.01 -4.77 -24.28
N ASP A 57 13.12 -4.13 -24.61
CA ASP A 57 14.34 -4.81 -25.02
C ASP A 57 14.80 -5.86 -23.99
N HIS A 58 15.65 -6.79 -24.45
CA HIS A 58 16.21 -7.85 -23.62
C HIS A 58 15.18 -8.78 -22.96
N GLY A 59 13.98 -8.87 -23.54
CA GLY A 59 12.91 -9.77 -23.06
C GLY A 59 12.30 -9.36 -21.72
N ILE A 60 12.43 -8.09 -21.34
CA ILE A 60 11.86 -7.58 -20.10
C ILE A 60 10.38 -7.29 -20.31
N GLN A 61 9.56 -7.74 -19.35
CA GLN A 61 8.13 -7.44 -19.30
C GLN A 61 7.80 -6.80 -17.95
N GLU A 62 7.18 -5.62 -17.98
CA GLU A 62 6.64 -4.95 -16.79
C GLU A 62 5.12 -5.11 -16.77
N ASN A 63 4.55 -5.47 -15.62
CA ASN A 63 3.10 -5.59 -15.46
C ASN A 63 2.57 -4.48 -14.56
N TYR A 64 1.39 -3.96 -14.89
CA TYR A 64 0.74 -2.94 -14.08
C TYR A 64 -0.76 -3.18 -13.95
N ILE A 65 -1.33 -2.77 -12.82
CA ILE A 65 -2.78 -2.74 -12.59
C ILE A 65 -3.28 -1.30 -12.72
N VAL A 66 -4.36 -1.13 -13.47
CA VAL A 66 -5.05 0.15 -13.65
C VAL A 66 -6.53 0.00 -13.37
N ASP A 67 -7.05 0.87 -12.53
CA ASP A 67 -8.46 0.97 -12.22
C ASP A 67 -9.23 1.72 -13.31
N THR A 68 -10.54 1.46 -13.39
CA THR A 68 -11.44 2.14 -14.32
C THR A 68 -12.58 2.83 -13.60
N ASP A 69 -13.03 3.96 -14.13
CA ASP A 69 -14.20 4.69 -13.64
C ASP A 69 -15.37 4.56 -14.64
N ALA A 70 -16.58 4.36 -14.12
CA ALA A 70 -17.79 4.22 -14.91
C ALA A 70 -18.35 5.57 -15.36
N HIS A 71 -18.90 5.63 -16.56
CA HIS A 71 -19.63 6.77 -17.12
C HIS A 71 -20.70 6.28 -18.10
N ASP A 72 -21.54 7.20 -18.61
CA ASP A 72 -22.65 6.87 -19.52
C ASP A 72 -23.52 5.70 -19.01
N ILE A 73 -23.93 5.77 -17.74
CA ILE A 73 -24.58 4.66 -17.04
C ILE A 73 -26.05 4.51 -17.45
N HIS A 74 -26.41 3.31 -17.89
CA HIS A 74 -27.77 2.84 -18.09
C HIS A 74 -28.02 1.59 -17.21
N TRP A 75 -29.27 1.10 -17.21
CA TRP A 75 -29.66 -0.02 -16.35
C TRP A 75 -29.01 -1.36 -16.75
N ASP A 76 -28.78 -1.56 -18.06
CA ASP A 76 -28.24 -2.79 -18.67
C ASP A 76 -26.86 -2.62 -19.32
N ARG A 77 -26.33 -1.40 -19.37
CA ARG A 77 -25.04 -1.09 -19.99
C ARG A 77 -24.42 0.17 -19.40
N HIS A 78 -23.11 0.30 -19.55
CA HIS A 78 -22.38 1.52 -19.24
C HIS A 78 -21.05 1.54 -19.99
N LYS A 79 -20.30 2.64 -19.88
CA LYS A 79 -18.93 2.69 -20.35
C LYS A 79 -17.97 2.76 -19.18
N ARG A 80 -16.74 2.30 -19.38
CA ARG A 80 -15.66 2.46 -18.42
C ARG A 80 -14.42 2.99 -19.11
N SER A 81 -13.70 3.84 -18.41
CA SER A 81 -12.43 4.39 -18.87
C SER A 81 -11.39 4.13 -17.81
N THR A 82 -10.20 3.68 -18.18
CA THR A 82 -9.11 3.60 -17.20
C THR A 82 -8.85 4.97 -16.60
N ARG A 83 -8.45 5.01 -15.33
CA ARG A 83 -7.73 6.17 -14.81
C ARG A 83 -6.43 6.35 -15.57
N ASP A 84 -5.85 7.54 -15.48
CA ASP A 84 -4.59 7.82 -16.15
C ASP A 84 -3.51 6.86 -15.64
N PHE A 85 -2.86 6.17 -16.57
CA PHE A 85 -1.65 5.42 -16.32
C PHE A 85 -0.49 6.07 -17.07
N TYR A 86 0.74 5.72 -16.69
CA TYR A 86 1.93 6.36 -17.23
C TYR A 86 2.92 5.34 -17.79
N ILE A 87 3.50 5.70 -18.92
CA ILE A 87 4.46 4.87 -19.63
C ILE A 87 5.77 5.63 -19.68
N HIS A 88 6.87 4.94 -19.40
CA HIS A 88 8.23 5.45 -19.57
C HIS A 88 8.83 4.84 -20.84
N PRO A 89 8.81 5.54 -22.01
CA PRO A 89 9.15 4.93 -23.30
C PRO A 89 10.58 4.40 -23.40
N PHE A 90 11.53 5.10 -22.76
CA PHE A 90 12.94 4.70 -22.76
C PHE A 90 13.46 4.60 -21.33
N SER A 91 13.91 3.41 -20.94
CA SER A 91 14.63 3.23 -19.67
C SER A 91 16.12 3.07 -19.93
N LYS A 92 16.95 3.77 -19.14
CA LYS A 92 18.41 3.61 -19.18
C LYS A 92 18.86 2.15 -18.93
N ASN A 93 18.13 1.41 -18.09
CA ASN A 93 18.49 0.06 -17.67
C ASN A 93 17.87 -1.05 -18.53
N PHE A 94 16.79 -0.74 -19.27
CA PHE A 94 15.95 -1.73 -19.95
C PHE A 94 15.70 -1.43 -21.44
N GLY A 95 16.24 -0.34 -21.97
CA GLY A 95 16.06 0.05 -23.36
C GLY A 95 14.65 0.59 -23.65
N GLN A 96 14.25 0.47 -24.91
CA GLN A 96 13.00 1.02 -25.43
C GLN A 96 11.85 0.04 -25.25
N ILE A 97 10.62 0.55 -25.25
CA ILE A 97 9.41 -0.29 -25.26
C ILE A 97 9.15 -0.75 -26.69
N ASN A 98 9.08 -2.07 -26.88
CA ASN A 98 8.75 -2.74 -28.14
C ASN A 98 7.25 -2.65 -28.47
N CYS A 99 6.41 -2.95 -27.49
CA CYS A 99 4.97 -2.77 -27.58
C CYS A 99 4.34 -2.76 -26.18
N ILE A 100 3.10 -2.28 -26.12
CA ILE A 100 2.28 -2.38 -24.92
C ILE A 100 1.04 -3.17 -25.27
N LYS A 101 0.83 -4.26 -24.54
CA LYS A 101 -0.42 -5.01 -24.56
C LYS A 101 -1.16 -4.81 -23.26
N PHE A 102 -2.43 -5.20 -23.25
CA PHE A 102 -3.20 -5.27 -22.04
C PHE A 102 -4.18 -6.43 -22.08
N SER A 103 -4.51 -6.92 -20.89
CA SER A 103 -5.66 -7.80 -20.65
C SER A 103 -6.57 -7.12 -19.64
N PHE A 104 -7.78 -7.63 -19.46
CA PHE A 104 -8.70 -7.05 -18.48
C PHE A 104 -9.46 -8.14 -17.73
N ILE A 105 -9.99 -7.77 -16.56
CA ILE A 105 -10.78 -8.62 -15.69
C ILE A 105 -12.11 -7.92 -15.44
N ILE A 106 -13.20 -8.66 -15.60
CA ILE A 106 -14.53 -8.25 -15.14
C ILE A 106 -14.75 -8.77 -13.73
N HIS A 107 -15.12 -7.88 -12.82
CA HIS A 107 -15.65 -8.22 -11.51
C HIS A 107 -17.16 -8.28 -11.60
N LEU A 108 -17.73 -9.46 -11.41
CA LEU A 108 -19.16 -9.68 -11.44
C LEU A 108 -19.54 -10.79 -10.47
N ASP A 109 -20.61 -10.58 -9.69
CA ASP A 109 -21.18 -11.57 -8.77
C ASP A 109 -20.12 -12.24 -7.87
N GLU A 110 -19.23 -11.43 -7.28
CA GLU A 110 -18.13 -11.89 -6.42
C GLU A 110 -17.00 -12.67 -7.12
N HIS A 111 -16.94 -12.66 -8.45
CA HIS A 111 -15.94 -13.40 -9.25
C HIS A 111 -15.13 -12.51 -10.19
N SER A 112 -13.85 -12.85 -10.37
CA SER A 112 -12.97 -12.31 -11.41
C SER A 112 -13.06 -13.15 -12.68
N ILE A 113 -13.54 -12.54 -13.76
CA ILE A 113 -13.66 -13.16 -15.08
C ILE A 113 -12.58 -12.54 -15.98
N PRO A 114 -11.51 -13.27 -16.34
CA PRO A 114 -10.42 -12.72 -17.16
C PRO A 114 -10.81 -12.64 -18.63
N SER A 115 -10.21 -11.71 -19.35
CA SER A 115 -10.26 -11.66 -20.80
C SER A 115 -9.61 -12.92 -21.40
N GLU A 116 -10.17 -13.42 -22.50
CA GLU A 116 -9.57 -14.49 -23.29
C GLU A 116 -8.24 -14.04 -23.88
N LYS A 117 -8.18 -12.78 -24.30
CA LYS A 117 -7.07 -12.23 -25.08
C LYS A 117 -6.35 -11.09 -24.38
N GLU A 118 -5.10 -10.92 -24.77
CA GLU A 118 -4.33 -9.70 -24.63
C GLU A 118 -4.46 -8.90 -25.93
N TYR A 119 -4.78 -7.62 -25.79
CA TYR A 119 -4.98 -6.69 -26.88
C TYR A 119 -3.78 -5.76 -26.98
N ILE A 120 -3.44 -5.31 -28.19
CA ILE A 120 -2.39 -4.31 -28.37
C ILE A 120 -2.96 -2.93 -28.05
N PHE A 121 -2.33 -2.23 -27.10
CA PHE A 121 -2.62 -0.83 -26.80
C PHE A 121 -1.88 0.08 -27.77
N MET A 122 -0.55 -0.08 -27.86
CA MET A 122 0.32 0.68 -28.76
C MET A 122 1.47 -0.22 -29.26
N ASP A 123 1.81 -0.10 -30.54
CA ASP A 123 3.00 -0.73 -31.12
C ASP A 123 4.22 0.19 -31.08
N TRP A 124 5.37 -0.34 -31.51
CA TRP A 124 6.64 0.37 -31.56
C TRP A 124 6.54 1.76 -32.21
N HIS A 125 5.94 1.86 -33.39
CA HIS A 125 5.93 3.10 -34.15
C HIS A 125 5.16 4.21 -33.43
N GLN A 126 4.02 3.85 -32.84
CA GLN A 126 3.21 4.79 -32.06
C GLN A 126 3.93 5.26 -30.78
N LEU A 127 4.73 4.39 -30.15
CA LEU A 127 5.43 4.71 -28.91
C LEU A 127 6.59 5.69 -29.13
N GLN A 128 7.24 5.65 -30.30
CA GLN A 128 8.36 6.53 -30.66
C GLN A 128 7.93 7.92 -31.15
N ASP A 129 6.66 8.08 -31.55
CA ASP A 129 6.13 9.37 -31.95
C ASP A 129 5.63 10.15 -30.72
N ASP A 130 6.32 11.25 -30.38
CA ASP A 130 6.01 12.12 -29.25
C ASP A 130 4.66 12.85 -29.37
N HIS A 131 4.02 12.85 -30.56
CA HIS A 131 2.67 13.37 -30.73
C HIS A 131 1.61 12.45 -30.11
N PRO A 132 0.46 12.99 -29.68
CA PRO A 132 -0.65 12.19 -29.18
C PRO A 132 -1.07 11.12 -30.19
N GLN A 133 -1.20 9.87 -29.73
CA GLN A 133 -1.59 8.73 -30.54
C GLN A 133 -2.98 8.23 -30.14
N HIS A 134 -3.68 7.68 -31.13
CA HIS A 134 -4.96 7.03 -30.94
C HIS A 134 -4.95 5.67 -31.63
N ARG A 135 -5.58 4.67 -30.99
CA ARG A 135 -5.76 3.34 -31.56
C ARG A 135 -7.19 2.87 -31.35
N ASN A 136 -7.84 2.47 -32.43
CA ASN A 136 -9.06 1.66 -32.33
C ASN A 136 -8.66 0.23 -31.93
N ILE A 137 -9.18 -0.28 -30.82
CA ILE A 137 -8.78 -1.57 -30.28
C ILE A 137 -9.61 -2.66 -30.95
N ASN A 138 -8.93 -3.62 -31.56
CA ASN A 138 -9.54 -4.75 -32.26
C ASN A 138 -8.73 -6.03 -31.97
N HIS A 139 -9.04 -7.13 -32.68
CA HIS A 139 -8.34 -8.40 -32.48
C HIS A 139 -6.99 -8.51 -33.19
N ASP A 140 -6.57 -7.50 -33.96
CA ASP A 140 -5.29 -7.54 -34.65
C ASP A 140 -4.16 -7.59 -33.62
N TRP A 141 -3.22 -8.52 -33.83
CA TRP A 141 -2.06 -8.76 -32.94
C TRP A 141 -2.41 -9.22 -31.52
N SER A 142 -3.67 -9.61 -31.29
CA SER A 142 -4.09 -10.19 -30.02
C SER A 142 -3.41 -11.54 -29.75
N THR A 143 -3.08 -11.79 -28.49
CA THR A 143 -2.47 -13.04 -28.01
C THR A 143 -3.32 -13.67 -26.93
N PRO A 144 -3.21 -14.99 -26.67
CA PRO A 144 -3.91 -15.61 -25.55
C PRO A 144 -3.49 -14.98 -24.20
N ASN A 145 -4.47 -14.68 -23.33
CA ASN A 145 -4.19 -14.15 -22.00
C ASN A 145 -4.03 -15.28 -20.97
N SER A 146 -2.88 -15.31 -20.30
CA SER A 146 -2.55 -16.25 -19.21
C SER A 146 -2.71 -15.65 -17.81
N TYR A 147 -2.97 -14.34 -17.67
CA TYR A 147 -3.05 -13.69 -16.36
C TYR A 147 -4.31 -14.13 -15.62
N ARG A 148 -4.15 -14.62 -14.38
CA ARG A 148 -5.24 -15.09 -13.54
C ARG A 148 -5.13 -14.55 -12.11
N THR A 149 -6.29 -14.23 -11.55
CA THR A 149 -6.51 -14.02 -10.12
C THR A 149 -7.31 -15.20 -9.58
N TYR A 150 -7.40 -15.29 -8.26
CA TYR A 150 -8.29 -16.21 -7.60
C TYR A 150 -8.95 -15.52 -6.42
N GLU A 151 -10.14 -15.98 -6.07
CA GLU A 151 -10.89 -15.54 -4.92
C GLU A 151 -10.65 -16.48 -3.74
N LEU A 152 -10.60 -15.92 -2.54
CA LEU A 152 -10.63 -16.68 -1.30
C LEU A 152 -12.06 -17.08 -0.97
N ASN A 153 -12.24 -18.08 -0.11
CA ASN A 153 -13.57 -18.47 0.34
C ASN A 153 -14.09 -17.45 1.39
N PRO A 154 -15.19 -16.71 1.15
CA PRO A 154 -15.69 -15.72 2.11
C PRO A 154 -16.12 -16.33 3.45
N GLY A 155 -16.54 -17.59 3.48
CA GLY A 155 -16.85 -18.33 4.71
C GLY A 155 -15.61 -18.65 5.53
N GLU A 156 -14.47 -18.97 4.89
CA GLU A 156 -13.19 -19.13 5.62
C GLU A 156 -12.70 -17.80 6.19
N LEU A 157 -12.80 -16.71 5.41
CA LEU A 157 -12.46 -15.37 5.89
C LEU A 157 -13.33 -14.96 7.09
N GLN A 158 -14.63 -15.26 7.03
CA GLN A 158 -15.54 -15.03 8.15
C GLN A 158 -15.15 -15.86 9.38
N ALA A 159 -14.86 -17.15 9.19
CA ALA A 159 -14.47 -18.04 10.27
C ALA A 159 -13.18 -17.57 10.96
N ASP A 160 -12.20 -17.07 10.20
CA ASP A 160 -10.98 -16.48 10.75
C ASP A 160 -11.29 -15.23 11.58
N ALA A 161 -12.09 -14.30 11.05
CA ALA A 161 -12.47 -13.08 11.76
C ALA A 161 -13.21 -13.40 13.07
N ASP A 162 -14.20 -14.31 13.00
CA ASP A 162 -14.97 -14.76 14.17
C ASP A 162 -14.09 -15.46 15.21
N TRP A 163 -13.11 -16.24 14.77
CA TRP A 163 -12.17 -16.92 15.65
C TRP A 163 -11.36 -15.92 16.49
N TYR A 164 -10.84 -14.85 15.88
CA TYR A 164 -10.02 -13.85 16.59
C TYR A 164 -10.82 -12.98 17.56
N ASN A 165 -12.15 -12.87 17.38
CA ASN A 165 -13.01 -12.20 18.36
C ASN A 165 -12.94 -12.85 19.76
N HIS A 166 -12.57 -14.13 19.82
CA HIS A 166 -12.52 -14.90 21.06
C HIS A 166 -11.14 -15.52 21.37
N HIS A 167 -10.22 -15.53 20.42
CA HIS A 167 -8.92 -16.20 20.53
C HIS A 167 -7.76 -15.32 20.11
N PHE A 168 -7.64 -14.13 20.71
CA PHE A 168 -6.58 -13.17 20.39
C PHE A 168 -5.17 -13.80 20.44
N ASP A 169 -4.89 -14.65 21.44
CA ASP A 169 -3.56 -15.28 21.59
C ASP A 169 -3.18 -16.22 20.43
N SER A 170 -4.17 -16.70 19.65
CA SER A 170 -3.91 -17.51 18.46
C SER A 170 -3.26 -16.74 17.31
N LEU A 171 -3.26 -15.40 17.37
CA LEU A 171 -2.54 -14.55 16.43
C LEU A 171 -1.02 -14.74 16.52
N GLN A 172 -0.52 -15.15 17.70
CA GLN A 172 0.92 -15.19 18.03
C GLN A 172 1.63 -13.90 17.59
N LEU A 173 0.98 -12.77 17.90
CA LEU A 173 1.39 -11.44 17.46
C LEU A 173 2.65 -11.01 18.20
N VAL A 174 3.65 -10.54 17.47
CA VAL A 174 4.87 -9.94 18.05
C VAL A 174 5.14 -8.56 17.44
N PRO A 175 5.17 -7.47 18.24
CA PRO A 175 5.55 -6.14 17.75
C PRO A 175 6.97 -6.11 17.17
N LYS A 176 7.20 -5.25 16.18
CA LYS A 176 8.49 -5.04 15.50
C LYS A 176 8.78 -3.55 15.40
N PHE A 177 10.07 -3.21 15.53
CA PHE A 177 10.57 -1.84 15.47
C PHE A 177 11.93 -1.84 14.81
N THR A 178 12.14 -0.98 13.81
CA THR A 178 13.44 -0.87 13.14
C THR A 178 14.50 -0.22 14.04
N LYS A 179 14.14 0.81 14.83
CA LYS A 179 15.05 1.53 15.76
C LYS A 179 16.36 2.04 15.13
N GLY A 180 16.38 2.12 13.80
CA GLY A 180 17.58 2.34 13.01
C GLY A 180 18.77 1.41 13.28
N GLN A 181 18.52 0.20 13.78
CA GLN A 181 19.56 -0.79 14.11
C GLN A 181 19.23 -2.14 13.47
N LEU A 182 19.81 -2.43 12.31
CA LEU A 182 19.50 -3.63 11.51
C LEU A 182 19.68 -4.96 12.26
N HIS A 183 20.55 -5.00 13.27
CA HIS A 183 20.86 -6.19 14.06
C HIS A 183 20.00 -6.33 15.33
N HIS A 184 19.15 -5.35 15.64
CA HIS A 184 18.30 -5.39 16.82
C HIS A 184 17.29 -6.55 16.69
N PRO A 185 17.00 -7.34 17.76
CA PRO A 185 16.11 -8.51 17.66
C PRO A 185 14.69 -8.19 17.20
N TYR A 186 14.23 -6.96 17.43
CA TYR A 186 12.92 -6.48 16.98
C TYR A 186 12.94 -5.85 15.58
N HIS A 187 14.12 -5.70 14.96
CA HIS A 187 14.24 -5.22 13.59
C HIS A 187 13.63 -6.26 12.62
N PRO A 188 12.77 -5.85 11.67
CA PRO A 188 12.08 -6.78 10.78
C PRO A 188 13.01 -7.50 9.79
N LYS A 189 14.10 -6.86 9.34
CA LYS A 189 15.03 -7.40 8.33
C LYS A 189 15.46 -8.85 8.61
N ARG A 190 16.05 -9.15 9.77
CA ARG A 190 16.49 -10.52 10.08
C ARG A 190 15.32 -11.51 10.05
N TYR A 191 14.20 -11.16 10.69
CA TYR A 191 13.00 -12.01 10.69
C TYR A 191 12.52 -12.34 9.28
N ILE A 192 12.50 -11.34 8.38
CA ILE A 192 12.12 -11.53 6.97
C ILE A 192 13.06 -12.54 6.30
N HIS A 193 14.37 -12.39 6.45
CA HIS A 193 15.33 -13.33 5.86
C HIS A 193 15.20 -14.75 6.44
N ASP A 194 15.06 -14.88 7.77
CA ASP A 194 14.87 -16.17 8.45
C ASP A 194 13.60 -16.89 7.93
N LEU A 195 12.53 -16.14 7.61
CA LEU A 195 11.32 -16.71 7.02
C LEU A 195 11.46 -17.09 5.54
N ILE A 196 12.22 -16.33 4.75
CA ILE A 196 12.55 -16.76 3.37
C ILE A 196 13.29 -18.09 3.43
N ASP A 197 14.30 -18.24 4.30
CA ASP A 197 15.03 -19.48 4.51
C ASP A 197 14.12 -20.63 5.01
N LYS A 198 13.14 -20.33 5.88
CA LYS A 198 12.12 -21.30 6.31
C LYS A 198 11.30 -21.80 5.10
N VAL A 199 10.86 -20.91 4.21
CA VAL A 199 10.06 -21.28 3.03
C VAL A 199 10.88 -22.10 2.04
N ILE A 200 12.15 -21.74 1.83
CA ILE A 200 13.08 -22.51 0.98
C ILE A 200 13.26 -23.92 1.54
N ARG A 201 13.58 -24.06 2.83
CA ARG A 201 13.72 -25.38 3.48
C ARG A 201 12.43 -26.20 3.37
N THR A 202 11.29 -25.57 3.59
CA THR A 202 9.98 -26.23 3.44
C THR A 202 9.79 -26.79 2.02
N LYS A 203 10.24 -26.06 0.98
CA LYS A 203 10.18 -26.51 -0.41
C LYS A 203 11.13 -27.67 -0.68
N TRP A 204 12.32 -27.68 -0.08
CA TRP A 204 13.25 -28.81 -0.21
C TRP A 204 12.74 -30.06 0.50
N ASP A 205 12.22 -29.91 1.71
CA ASP A 205 11.69 -31.02 2.51
C ASP A 205 10.40 -31.59 1.89
N ASN A 206 9.64 -30.76 1.15
CA ASN A 206 8.40 -31.14 0.50
C ASN A 206 8.36 -30.63 -0.96
N PRO A 207 9.04 -31.31 -1.91
CA PRO A 207 9.17 -30.84 -3.28
C PRO A 207 7.85 -30.59 -4.01
N ASP A 208 6.79 -31.33 -3.65
CA ASP A 208 5.45 -31.18 -4.24
C ASP A 208 4.60 -30.09 -3.58
N ARG A 209 5.01 -29.56 -2.41
CA ARG A 209 4.28 -28.46 -1.76
C ARG A 209 4.43 -27.20 -2.61
N PHE A 210 3.31 -26.52 -2.83
CA PHE A 210 3.30 -25.18 -3.40
C PHE A 210 3.69 -24.17 -2.31
N CYS A 211 4.95 -23.75 -2.31
CA CYS A 211 5.49 -22.77 -1.38
C CYS A 211 5.47 -21.39 -2.02
N THR A 212 5.03 -20.37 -1.28
CA THR A 212 4.83 -19.01 -1.81
C THR A 212 5.45 -17.94 -0.92
N ILE A 213 5.97 -16.88 -1.54
CA ILE A 213 6.28 -15.61 -0.86
C ILE A 213 5.55 -14.50 -1.61
N LYS A 214 4.70 -13.77 -0.90
CA LYS A 214 3.90 -12.68 -1.48
C LYS A 214 4.25 -11.38 -0.78
N VAL A 215 4.72 -10.40 -1.54
CA VAL A 215 5.20 -9.12 -1.04
C VAL A 215 4.29 -8.01 -1.57
N SER A 216 3.69 -7.22 -0.70
CA SER A 216 2.93 -6.02 -1.07
C SER A 216 3.44 -4.85 -0.25
N VAL A 217 4.31 -4.04 -0.85
CA VAL A 217 5.04 -2.95 -0.19
C VAL A 217 5.19 -1.79 -1.15
N ASP A 218 4.97 -0.55 -0.72
CA ASP A 218 5.19 0.66 -1.57
C ASP A 218 6.54 0.61 -2.31
N CYS A 219 7.63 0.33 -1.61
CA CYS A 219 8.96 0.23 -2.20
C CYS A 219 9.79 -0.97 -1.66
N ILE A 220 10.42 -1.73 -2.57
CA ILE A 220 11.31 -2.87 -2.28
C ILE A 220 12.72 -2.68 -2.85
N ASP A 221 13.38 -1.59 -2.47
CA ASP A 221 14.72 -1.23 -2.96
C ASP A 221 15.83 -1.54 -1.93
N ASP A 222 15.95 -2.81 -1.55
CA ASP A 222 16.98 -3.37 -0.68
C ASP A 222 17.67 -4.54 -1.40
N SER A 223 19.00 -4.46 -1.52
CA SER A 223 19.74 -5.39 -2.38
C SER A 223 19.80 -6.80 -1.82
N GLU A 224 19.91 -6.95 -0.49
CA GLU A 224 19.95 -8.24 0.18
C GLU A 224 18.59 -8.94 0.08
N PHE A 225 17.51 -8.21 0.32
CA PHE A 225 16.15 -8.73 0.20
C PHE A 225 15.85 -9.21 -1.22
N ILE A 226 16.14 -8.38 -2.24
CA ILE A 226 15.90 -8.77 -3.64
C ILE A 226 16.73 -9.99 -4.03
N ASN A 227 18.00 -10.06 -3.65
CA ASN A 227 18.82 -11.23 -3.94
C ASN A 227 18.27 -12.49 -3.26
N HIS A 228 17.75 -12.36 -2.04
CA HIS A 228 17.15 -13.48 -1.33
C HIS A 228 15.84 -13.97 -1.97
N LEU A 229 14.99 -13.05 -2.46
CA LEU A 229 13.79 -13.41 -3.22
C LEU A 229 14.13 -14.12 -4.54
N ILE A 230 15.14 -13.65 -5.26
CA ILE A 230 15.62 -14.30 -6.49
C ILE A 230 16.13 -15.70 -6.17
N HIS A 231 16.94 -15.83 -5.10
CA HIS A 231 17.41 -17.13 -4.65
C HIS A 231 16.25 -18.08 -4.31
N ALA A 232 15.25 -17.63 -3.53
CA ALA A 232 14.08 -18.43 -3.18
C ALA A 232 13.33 -18.93 -4.42
N ARG A 233 13.15 -18.05 -5.41
CA ARG A 233 12.54 -18.39 -6.70
C ARG A 233 13.35 -19.43 -7.47
N ASP A 234 14.67 -19.31 -7.46
CA ASP A 234 15.55 -20.32 -8.08
C ASP A 234 15.55 -21.66 -7.31
N GLN A 235 15.17 -21.67 -6.02
CA GLN A 235 14.88 -22.86 -5.24
C GLN A 235 13.45 -23.43 -5.45
N GLY A 236 12.69 -22.90 -6.40
CA GLY A 236 11.35 -23.37 -6.75
C GLY A 236 10.21 -22.80 -5.89
N VAL A 237 10.48 -21.77 -5.08
CA VAL A 237 9.44 -21.02 -4.36
C VAL A 237 8.72 -20.07 -5.33
N TRP A 238 7.39 -20.00 -5.26
CA TRP A 238 6.62 -19.07 -6.06
C TRP A 238 6.61 -17.68 -5.42
N VAL A 239 7.38 -16.75 -6.00
CA VAL A 239 7.54 -15.39 -5.47
C VAL A 239 6.72 -14.39 -6.31
N GLN A 240 5.97 -13.52 -5.62
CA GLN A 240 5.16 -12.46 -6.24
C GLN A 240 5.35 -11.15 -5.47
N CYS A 241 5.52 -10.05 -6.20
CA CYS A 241 5.75 -8.71 -5.65
C CYS A 241 4.76 -7.70 -6.25
N ILE A 242 4.11 -6.93 -5.39
CA ILE A 242 3.28 -5.78 -5.74
C ILE A 242 3.90 -4.53 -5.11
N VAL A 243 4.09 -3.50 -5.92
CA VAL A 243 4.69 -2.22 -5.51
C VAL A 243 3.93 -1.03 -6.10
N ASP A 244 4.24 0.18 -5.61
CA ASP A 244 3.80 1.40 -6.28
C ASP A 244 4.52 1.54 -7.63
N TRP A 245 3.75 1.88 -8.67
CA TRP A 245 4.28 1.98 -10.03
C TRP A 245 5.42 3.00 -10.16
N ARG A 246 5.42 4.09 -9.38
CA ARG A 246 6.49 5.11 -9.44
C ARG A 246 7.78 4.53 -8.90
N LYS A 247 7.71 3.75 -7.82
CA LYS A 247 8.89 3.11 -7.24
C LYS A 247 9.47 2.06 -8.19
N MET A 248 8.63 1.37 -8.95
CA MET A 248 9.05 0.40 -9.96
C MET A 248 9.64 1.02 -11.24
N THR A 249 9.11 2.17 -11.68
CA THR A 249 9.33 2.69 -13.03
C THR A 249 10.11 3.99 -13.07
N LEU A 250 9.95 4.87 -12.08
CA LEU A 250 10.62 6.17 -11.98
C LEU A 250 11.85 6.10 -11.07
N THR A 251 12.65 5.05 -11.28
CA THR A 251 13.90 4.81 -10.58
C THR A 251 14.95 4.23 -11.52
N ASN A 252 16.21 4.53 -11.25
CA ASN A 252 17.36 3.88 -11.89
C ASN A 252 17.94 2.74 -11.03
N SER A 253 17.19 2.27 -10.02
CA SER A 253 17.61 1.21 -9.09
C SER A 253 18.00 -0.09 -9.79
N GLU A 254 19.19 -0.60 -9.44
CA GLU A 254 19.65 -1.92 -9.86
C GLU A 254 18.86 -3.05 -9.19
N SER A 255 18.29 -2.84 -7.99
CA SER A 255 17.45 -3.83 -7.30
C SER A 255 16.21 -4.15 -8.13
N TYR A 256 15.49 -3.13 -8.60
CA TYR A 256 14.36 -3.31 -9.52
C TYR A 256 14.80 -3.88 -10.87
N ALA A 257 16.00 -3.54 -11.35
CA ALA A 257 16.54 -4.10 -12.57
C ALA A 257 16.78 -5.61 -12.50
N ARG A 258 17.36 -6.09 -11.39
CA ARG A 258 17.51 -7.53 -11.12
C ARG A 258 16.15 -8.21 -11.02
N LEU A 259 15.19 -7.61 -10.32
CA LEU A 259 13.85 -8.19 -10.15
C LEU A 259 13.09 -8.32 -11.48
N LYS A 260 13.13 -7.30 -12.35
CA LYS A 260 12.51 -7.35 -13.69
C LYS A 260 13.13 -8.43 -14.59
N ARG A 261 14.42 -8.73 -14.40
CA ARG A 261 15.14 -9.78 -15.15
C ARG A 261 14.96 -11.18 -14.56
N SER A 262 14.49 -11.31 -13.31
CA SER A 262 14.43 -12.59 -12.61
C SER A 262 13.19 -13.43 -12.91
N ARG A 263 12.26 -12.94 -13.73
CA ARG A 263 10.95 -13.58 -14.00
C ARG A 263 10.09 -13.82 -12.74
N ILE A 264 10.39 -13.15 -11.63
CA ILE A 264 9.44 -13.01 -10.52
C ILE A 264 8.27 -12.17 -11.02
N GLU A 265 7.04 -12.52 -10.63
CA GLU A 265 5.88 -11.68 -10.95
C GLU A 265 6.03 -10.36 -10.18
N LEU A 266 6.32 -9.28 -10.90
CA LEU A 266 6.40 -7.93 -10.37
C LEU A 266 5.30 -7.07 -10.99
N ILE A 267 4.47 -6.48 -10.14
CA ILE A 267 3.30 -5.68 -10.53
C ILE A 267 3.42 -4.28 -9.92
N GLY A 268 3.34 -3.25 -10.76
CA GLY A 268 3.17 -1.87 -10.33
C GLY A 268 1.68 -1.48 -10.31
N VAL A 269 1.17 -0.93 -9.20
CA VAL A 269 -0.24 -0.50 -9.13
C VAL A 269 -0.33 1.01 -9.36
N PHE A 270 -1.16 1.43 -10.33
CA PHE A 270 -1.46 2.84 -10.57
C PHE A 270 -2.54 3.35 -9.63
N CYS A 271 -2.22 4.37 -8.86
CA CYS A 271 -3.14 5.05 -7.95
C CYS A 271 -3.33 6.51 -8.40
N SER A 272 -4.27 6.73 -9.32
CA SER A 272 -4.55 8.06 -9.91
C SER A 272 -6.02 8.52 -9.78
N PRO A 273 -6.71 8.30 -8.64
CA PRO A 273 -8.06 8.83 -8.47
C PRO A 273 -8.03 10.36 -8.47
N GLN A 274 -9.11 10.96 -8.95
CA GLN A 274 -9.32 12.42 -8.95
C GLN A 274 -10.39 12.77 -7.92
N HIS A 275 -9.99 13.40 -6.81
CA HIS A 275 -10.90 13.79 -5.76
C HIS A 275 -10.37 15.04 -5.03
N HIS A 276 -11.26 15.96 -4.66
CA HIS A 276 -10.88 17.26 -4.07
C HIS A 276 -10.24 17.16 -2.67
N LEU A 277 -10.40 16.02 -1.99
CA LEU A 277 -9.75 15.72 -0.70
C LEU A 277 -8.33 15.15 -0.85
N ILE A 278 -7.86 14.90 -2.07
CA ILE A 278 -6.51 14.36 -2.28
C ILE A 278 -5.51 15.51 -2.10
N GLU A 279 -4.69 15.40 -1.06
CA GLU A 279 -3.70 16.39 -0.64
C GLU A 279 -2.34 16.15 -1.32
N VAL A 280 -2.01 14.87 -1.53
CA VAL A 280 -0.82 14.37 -2.23
C VAL A 280 -1.18 13.20 -3.15
N GLU A 281 -0.36 12.90 -4.16
CA GLU A 281 -0.62 11.79 -5.10
C GLU A 281 -0.81 10.45 -4.34
N PRO A 282 -1.97 9.78 -4.45
CA PRO A 282 -2.21 8.49 -3.83
C PRO A 282 -1.26 7.40 -4.32
N ASP A 283 -1.15 6.32 -3.58
CA ASP A 283 -0.10 5.32 -3.74
C ASP A 283 -0.55 3.90 -3.36
N MET A 284 0.19 2.92 -3.88
CA MET A 284 0.10 1.54 -3.40
C MET A 284 0.91 1.47 -2.09
N HIS A 285 0.26 1.70 -0.96
CA HIS A 285 0.95 2.02 0.29
C HIS A 285 0.87 0.92 1.37
N THR A 286 0.23 -0.22 1.09
CA THR A 286 0.26 -1.38 1.97
C THR A 286 1.69 -1.88 2.11
N LYS A 287 2.00 -2.44 3.27
CA LYS A 287 3.35 -2.90 3.62
C LYS A 287 3.21 -4.20 4.39
N PHE A 288 3.13 -5.31 3.67
CA PHE A 288 3.08 -6.64 4.25
C PHE A 288 3.77 -7.69 3.39
N ILE A 289 4.19 -8.78 4.04
CA ILE A 289 4.74 -9.97 3.39
C ILE A 289 4.05 -11.20 3.98
N ILE A 290 3.66 -12.14 3.13
CA ILE A 290 3.11 -13.44 3.49
C ILE A 290 4.13 -14.52 3.10
N PHE A 291 4.41 -15.43 4.02
CA PHE A 291 5.29 -16.57 3.85
C PHE A 291 4.45 -17.85 3.98
N ASN A 292 4.26 -18.55 2.86
CA ASN A 292 3.30 -19.64 2.71
C ASN A 292 1.89 -19.23 3.20
N ASP A 293 1.34 -20.01 4.12
CA ASP A 293 0.04 -19.86 4.75
C ASP A 293 0.18 -19.81 6.29
N GLU A 294 1.36 -19.50 6.81
CA GLU A 294 1.69 -19.65 8.24
C GLU A 294 2.17 -18.37 8.89
N ASP A 295 3.04 -17.62 8.21
CA ASP A 295 3.70 -16.45 8.79
C ASP A 295 3.48 -15.21 7.92
N CYS A 296 3.22 -14.07 8.56
CA CYS A 296 3.19 -12.79 7.87
C CYS A 296 3.71 -11.66 8.74
N ILE A 297 4.13 -10.58 8.08
CA ILE A 297 4.56 -9.34 8.73
C ILE A 297 3.90 -8.16 8.04
N LEU A 298 3.53 -7.13 8.81
CA LEU A 298 3.05 -5.85 8.30
C LEU A 298 3.56 -4.69 9.16
N GLY A 299 3.46 -3.47 8.64
CA GLY A 299 3.77 -2.28 9.44
C GLY A 299 3.83 -0.99 8.63
N SER A 300 4.56 -0.02 9.16
CA SER A 300 4.76 1.28 8.55
C SER A 300 5.96 1.32 7.58
N PHE A 301 6.75 0.24 7.50
CA PHE A 301 8.04 0.16 6.82
C PHE A 301 8.05 -0.27 5.35
N ASN A 302 8.87 0.42 4.57
CA ASN A 302 9.29 -0.02 3.24
C ASN A 302 10.47 -0.99 3.35
N ILE A 303 10.70 -1.83 2.33
CA ILE A 303 11.87 -2.71 2.30
C ILE A 303 13.00 -1.98 1.60
N THR A 304 13.56 -1.01 2.31
CA THR A 304 14.64 -0.12 1.84
C THR A 304 15.67 0.10 2.93
N PHE A 305 15.90 -0.93 3.75
CA PHE A 305 16.70 -0.86 4.98
C PHE A 305 18.15 -0.42 4.72
N ASP A 306 18.71 -0.73 3.55
CA ASP A 306 20.05 -0.31 3.14
C ASP A 306 20.19 1.22 2.97
N ARG A 307 19.09 1.91 2.63
CA ARG A 307 19.08 3.34 2.30
C ARG A 307 18.52 4.19 3.42
N TRP A 308 17.49 3.71 4.08
CA TRP A 308 16.77 4.42 5.13
C TRP A 308 16.99 3.77 6.49
N TRP A 309 18.21 3.29 6.72
CA TRP A 309 18.60 2.60 7.95
C TRP A 309 18.34 3.42 9.22
N ALA A 310 18.05 4.71 9.13
CA ALA A 310 17.72 5.58 10.25
C ALA A 310 16.22 5.74 10.53
N ASN A 311 15.33 5.25 9.66
CA ASN A 311 13.89 5.37 9.89
C ASN A 311 13.47 4.41 11.01
N TRP A 312 12.98 4.99 12.11
CA TRP A 312 12.23 4.36 13.19
C TRP A 312 10.79 4.17 12.75
N GLU A 313 10.50 2.91 12.44
CA GLU A 313 9.27 2.40 11.90
C GLU A 313 8.73 1.31 12.81
N SER A 314 7.43 1.08 12.71
CA SER A 314 6.69 0.17 13.55
C SER A 314 6.04 -0.92 12.70
N GLY A 315 5.65 -2.01 13.34
CA GLY A 315 4.94 -3.09 12.69
C GLY A 315 4.73 -4.26 13.63
N MET A 316 4.25 -5.37 13.08
CA MET A 316 4.03 -6.60 13.83
C MET A 316 4.10 -7.82 12.92
N THR A 317 4.47 -8.94 13.52
CA THR A 317 4.45 -10.27 12.88
C THR A 317 3.33 -11.12 13.45
N PHE A 318 2.85 -12.06 12.65
CA PHE A 318 1.87 -13.05 13.05
C PHE A 318 2.35 -14.43 12.63
N HIS A 319 2.13 -15.43 13.49
CA HIS A 319 2.18 -16.83 13.11
C HIS A 319 0.74 -17.37 13.12
N SER A 320 0.03 -17.11 12.02
CA SER A 320 -1.39 -17.34 11.91
C SER A 320 -1.84 -17.56 10.46
N LYS A 321 -2.47 -18.70 10.21
CA LYS A 321 -3.06 -19.02 8.91
C LYS A 321 -4.18 -18.09 8.51
N GLY A 322 -5.05 -17.73 9.46
CA GLY A 322 -6.19 -16.87 9.16
C GLY A 322 -5.73 -15.45 8.82
N VAL A 323 -4.76 -14.88 9.53
CA VAL A 323 -4.22 -13.56 9.16
C VAL A 323 -3.55 -13.61 7.77
N CYS A 324 -2.81 -14.68 7.46
CA CYS A 324 -2.27 -14.89 6.11
C CYS A 324 -3.37 -14.92 5.05
N ARG A 325 -4.50 -15.59 5.31
CA ARG A 325 -5.65 -15.66 4.40
C ARG A 325 -6.35 -14.30 4.24
N LEU A 326 -6.52 -13.54 5.32
CA LEU A 326 -7.08 -12.18 5.28
C LEU A 326 -6.19 -11.23 4.46
N LEU A 327 -4.87 -11.29 4.64
CA LEU A 327 -3.92 -10.53 3.83
C LEU A 327 -3.86 -11.00 2.38
N ASP A 328 -4.02 -12.30 2.12
CA ASP A 328 -4.06 -12.83 0.75
C ASP A 328 -5.30 -12.34 -0.01
N ASN A 329 -6.43 -12.17 0.66
CA ASN A 329 -7.61 -11.51 0.08
C ASN A 329 -7.31 -10.07 -0.37
N ILE A 330 -6.55 -9.31 0.42
CA ILE A 330 -6.06 -7.98 0.05
C ILE A 330 -5.07 -8.07 -1.12
N PHE A 331 -4.11 -9.00 -1.06
CA PHE A 331 -3.09 -9.21 -2.09
C PHE A 331 -3.71 -9.54 -3.45
N GLN A 332 -4.69 -10.46 -3.50
CA GLN A 332 -5.39 -10.79 -4.74
C GLN A 332 -6.19 -9.60 -5.27
N SER A 333 -6.79 -8.79 -4.39
CA SER A 333 -7.44 -7.55 -4.79
C SER A 333 -6.48 -6.57 -5.48
N GLN A 334 -5.28 -6.41 -4.92
CA GLN A 334 -4.23 -5.56 -5.49
C GLN A 334 -3.67 -6.11 -6.81
N ARG A 335 -3.72 -7.43 -7.02
CA ARG A 335 -3.46 -8.08 -8.33
C ARG A 335 -4.62 -7.93 -9.33
N GLY A 336 -5.66 -7.18 -8.99
CA GLY A 336 -6.82 -6.93 -9.85
C GLY A 336 -7.97 -7.92 -9.65
N GLY A 337 -7.91 -8.81 -8.65
CA GLY A 337 -9.00 -9.72 -8.30
C GLY A 337 -10.13 -9.05 -7.53
N VAL A 338 -11.27 -9.74 -7.41
CA VAL A 338 -12.36 -9.31 -6.52
C VAL A 338 -11.94 -9.50 -5.06
N ILE A 339 -12.05 -8.44 -4.27
CA ILE A 339 -11.92 -8.55 -2.81
C ILE A 339 -13.19 -9.16 -2.22
N GLN A 340 -13.01 -10.26 -1.51
CA GLN A 340 -14.11 -10.96 -0.85
C GLN A 340 -14.53 -10.20 0.41
N ARG A 341 -15.84 -10.17 0.64
CA ARG A 341 -16.43 -9.55 1.82
C ARG A 341 -16.45 -10.51 3.00
N TYR A 342 -16.27 -9.98 4.20
CA TYR A 342 -16.50 -10.67 5.47
C TYR A 342 -16.93 -9.65 6.54
N GLY A 343 -17.68 -10.12 7.52
CA GLY A 343 -18.21 -9.34 8.62
C GLY A 343 -17.18 -9.17 9.72
N ILE A 344 -17.22 -8.01 10.38
CA ILE A 344 -16.33 -7.67 11.50
C ILE A 344 -17.13 -7.07 12.66
N ASP A 345 -16.63 -7.25 13.88
CA ASP A 345 -17.09 -6.51 15.05
C ASP A 345 -16.11 -5.36 15.36
N PRO A 346 -16.54 -4.08 15.23
CA PRO A 346 -15.72 -2.92 15.60
C PRO A 346 -15.26 -2.88 17.07
N LEU A 347 -15.83 -3.72 17.94
CA LEU A 347 -15.46 -3.86 19.34
C LEU A 347 -14.59 -5.10 19.61
N SER A 348 -14.32 -5.90 18.59
CA SER A 348 -13.43 -7.07 18.70
C SER A 348 -12.02 -6.66 19.12
N SER A 349 -11.36 -7.58 19.83
CA SER A 349 -9.96 -7.42 20.20
C SER A 349 -9.01 -7.39 19.00
N PHE A 350 -9.43 -7.86 17.83
CA PHE A 350 -8.61 -7.81 16.62
C PHE A 350 -9.43 -7.45 15.38
N ASN A 351 -8.95 -6.49 14.60
CA ASN A 351 -9.47 -6.20 13.27
C ASN A 351 -8.31 -5.90 12.31
N LEU A 352 -8.33 -6.51 11.12
CA LEU A 352 -7.46 -6.15 10.00
C LEU A 352 -8.28 -5.41 8.94
N LEU A 353 -7.97 -4.14 8.74
CA LEU A 353 -8.71 -3.23 7.87
C LEU A 353 -7.84 -2.78 6.70
N TYR A 354 -8.50 -2.56 5.58
CA TYR A 354 -7.90 -2.17 4.31
C TYR A 354 -8.78 -1.10 3.67
N THR A 355 -8.18 -0.08 3.06
CA THR A 355 -8.90 1.09 2.52
C THR A 355 -10.02 0.69 1.55
N PHE A 356 -9.74 -0.26 0.65
CA PHE A 356 -10.71 -0.79 -0.31
C PHE A 356 -11.33 -2.13 0.15
N GLY A 357 -11.21 -2.43 1.45
CA GLY A 357 -11.80 -3.60 2.08
C GLY A 357 -13.32 -3.58 2.07
N ARG A 358 -13.92 -4.76 1.93
CA ARG A 358 -15.37 -4.97 2.03
C ARG A 358 -15.74 -5.57 3.39
N HIS A 359 -15.14 -5.03 4.44
CA HIS A 359 -15.41 -5.40 5.83
C HIS A 359 -16.71 -4.73 6.26
N TYR A 360 -17.72 -5.50 6.64
CA TYR A 360 -19.03 -4.95 6.98
C TYR A 360 -19.37 -5.19 8.44
N MET A 361 -20.01 -4.19 9.07
CA MET A 361 -20.57 -4.34 10.41
C MET A 361 -21.92 -5.05 10.34
N SER A 362 -22.47 -5.42 11.50
CA SER A 362 -23.81 -6.04 11.61
C SER A 362 -24.95 -5.23 10.97
N ASN A 363 -24.79 -3.90 10.85
CA ASN A 363 -25.73 -3.01 10.18
C ASN A 363 -25.59 -2.97 8.64
N GLY A 364 -24.67 -3.76 8.06
CA GLY A 364 -24.41 -3.84 6.63
C GLY A 364 -23.52 -2.73 6.06
N GLN A 365 -23.10 -1.75 6.86
CA GLN A 365 -22.20 -0.68 6.42
C GLN A 365 -20.73 -1.12 6.46
N TYR A 366 -19.93 -0.54 5.56
CA TYR A 366 -18.49 -0.83 5.53
C TYR A 366 -17.75 -0.16 6.68
N TYR A 367 -16.82 -0.90 7.28
CA TYR A 367 -15.90 -0.42 8.30
C TYR A 367 -14.47 -0.37 7.74
N ARG A 368 -13.90 0.84 7.75
CA ARG A 368 -12.63 1.17 7.08
C ARG A 368 -11.62 1.69 8.09
N PRO A 369 -10.32 1.77 7.73
CA PRO A 369 -9.28 2.25 8.64
C PRO A 369 -9.61 3.57 9.36
N HIS A 370 -10.11 4.58 8.62
CA HIS A 370 -10.44 5.88 9.21
C HIS A 370 -11.64 5.82 10.19
N HIS A 371 -12.59 4.90 9.96
CA HIS A 371 -13.67 4.62 10.91
C HIS A 371 -13.14 4.08 12.23
N ALA A 372 -12.19 3.14 12.19
CA ALA A 372 -11.56 2.59 13.38
C ALA A 372 -10.79 3.64 14.17
N ILE A 373 -9.98 4.46 13.49
CA ILE A 373 -9.23 5.56 14.12
C ILE A 373 -10.18 6.50 14.89
N LEU A 374 -11.24 6.98 14.22
CA LEU A 374 -12.21 7.90 14.84
C LEU A 374 -12.98 7.22 15.98
N ALA A 375 -13.41 5.97 15.80
CA ALA A 375 -14.15 5.23 16.80
C ALA A 375 -13.33 5.04 18.08
N GLU A 376 -12.07 4.61 17.98
CA GLU A 376 -11.25 4.40 19.17
C GLU A 376 -10.87 5.71 19.89
N ILE A 377 -10.57 6.78 19.16
CA ILE A 377 -10.33 8.11 19.76
C ILE A 377 -11.56 8.57 20.55
N ASN A 378 -12.76 8.34 20.01
CA ASN A 378 -14.00 8.73 20.68
C ASN A 378 -14.33 7.84 21.89
N ARG A 379 -13.92 6.57 21.87
CA ARG A 379 -14.10 5.63 22.98
C ARG A 379 -13.10 5.83 24.11
N ALA A 380 -11.89 6.31 23.82
CA ALA A 380 -10.81 6.51 24.77
C ALA A 380 -11.25 7.18 26.09
N LYS A 381 -10.78 6.64 27.21
CA LYS A 381 -11.16 7.08 28.57
C LYS A 381 -10.02 7.68 29.37
N HIS A 382 -8.79 7.24 29.13
CA HIS A 382 -7.63 7.53 29.97
C HIS A 382 -6.50 8.18 29.18
N SER A 383 -6.06 7.58 28.08
CA SER A 383 -4.89 8.04 27.33
C SER A 383 -4.98 7.77 25.83
N ILE A 384 -4.34 8.65 25.05
CA ILE A 384 -4.08 8.49 23.62
C ILE A 384 -2.64 8.95 23.39
N LYS A 385 -1.77 8.01 22.98
CA LYS A 385 -0.36 8.28 22.63
C LYS A 385 -0.15 7.95 21.16
N VAL A 386 0.28 8.93 20.37
CA VAL A 386 0.31 8.83 18.90
C VAL A 386 1.70 9.08 18.37
N SER A 387 2.26 8.17 17.56
CA SER A 387 3.49 8.40 16.80
C SER A 387 3.18 8.30 15.31
N LEU A 388 3.28 9.43 14.60
CA LEU A 388 2.92 9.52 13.19
C LEU A 388 3.99 10.22 12.37
N PHE A 389 4.23 9.67 11.17
CA PHE A 389 5.01 10.34 10.14
C PHE A 389 4.37 11.68 9.72
N LEU A 390 3.05 11.70 9.52
CA LEU A 390 2.30 12.87 9.09
C LEU A 390 0.85 12.80 9.58
N ILE A 391 0.27 13.97 9.86
CA ILE A 391 -1.17 14.15 10.11
C ILE A 391 -1.72 15.28 9.23
N GLY A 392 -2.95 15.11 8.77
CA GLY A 392 -3.76 16.11 8.10
C GLY A 392 -5.16 16.18 8.72
N GLU A 393 -6.12 16.72 7.97
CA GLU A 393 -7.52 16.75 8.39
C GLU A 393 -8.25 15.49 7.90
N LEU A 394 -7.82 14.30 8.32
CA LEU A 394 -8.51 13.05 7.99
C LEU A 394 -9.98 13.15 8.41
N LEU A 395 -10.89 13.00 7.45
CA LEU A 395 -12.33 13.08 7.66
C LEU A 395 -12.99 11.69 7.71
N GLY A 396 -13.96 11.56 8.61
CA GLY A 396 -14.99 10.52 8.59
C GLY A 396 -16.05 10.77 7.53
N ASP A 397 -16.90 9.78 7.30
CA ASP A 397 -18.00 9.85 6.31
C ASP A 397 -19.01 10.97 6.65
N HIS A 398 -19.10 11.39 7.92
CA HIS A 398 -19.93 12.52 8.37
C HIS A 398 -19.14 13.83 8.52
N HIS A 399 -17.98 13.94 7.89
CA HIS A 399 -17.04 15.07 7.99
C HIS A 399 -16.46 15.26 9.40
N ASP A 400 -16.43 14.19 10.21
CA ASP A 400 -15.77 14.18 11.51
C ASP A 400 -14.25 14.25 11.31
N SER A 401 -13.62 15.33 11.76
CA SER A 401 -12.16 15.48 11.69
C SER A 401 -11.46 14.71 12.80
N VAL A 402 -10.40 13.97 12.45
CA VAL A 402 -9.52 13.31 13.43
C VAL A 402 -8.90 14.31 14.42
N VAL A 403 -8.60 15.53 13.95
CA VAL A 403 -8.06 16.61 14.80
C VAL A 403 -9.12 17.04 15.82
N ASN A 404 -10.37 17.20 15.40
CA ASN A 404 -11.48 17.49 16.32
C ASN A 404 -11.70 16.37 17.32
N ALA A 405 -11.63 15.10 16.88
CA ALA A 405 -11.79 13.96 17.75
C ALA A 405 -10.73 13.93 18.87
N LEU A 406 -9.47 14.21 18.54
CA LEU A 406 -8.37 14.32 19.51
C LEU A 406 -8.55 15.48 20.49
N ILE A 407 -8.95 16.65 19.99
CA ILE A 407 -9.26 17.84 20.81
C ILE A 407 -10.43 17.54 21.77
N ASN A 408 -11.48 16.90 21.26
CA ASN A 408 -12.63 16.49 22.07
C ASN A 408 -12.23 15.45 23.13
N ALA A 409 -11.34 14.51 22.81
CA ALA A 409 -10.80 13.57 23.80
C ALA A 409 -10.08 14.32 24.94
N LYS A 410 -9.22 15.29 24.60
CA LYS A 410 -8.56 16.15 25.58
C LYS A 410 -9.57 16.90 26.45
N HIS A 411 -10.63 17.46 25.87
CA HIS A 411 -11.69 18.14 26.62
C HIS A 411 -12.50 17.21 27.54
N ARG A 412 -12.63 15.92 27.19
CA ARG A 412 -13.20 14.89 28.07
C ARG A 412 -12.29 14.48 29.22
N GLY A 413 -11.07 15.01 29.30
CA GLY A 413 -10.08 14.68 30.33
C GLY A 413 -9.12 13.55 29.95
N VAL A 414 -9.18 13.06 28.71
CA VAL A 414 -8.23 12.05 28.20
C VAL A 414 -6.83 12.67 28.05
N TYR A 415 -5.80 11.96 28.50
CA TYR A 415 -4.42 12.39 28.27
C TYR A 415 -4.03 12.15 26.81
N VAL A 416 -3.85 13.22 26.03
CA VAL A 416 -3.45 13.13 24.62
C VAL A 416 -2.02 13.63 24.45
N HIS A 417 -1.13 12.78 23.92
CA HIS A 417 0.28 13.09 23.65
C HIS A 417 0.67 12.55 22.28
N ILE A 418 1.23 13.41 21.44
CA ILE A 418 1.51 13.10 20.04
C ILE A 418 2.96 13.41 19.71
N LEU A 419 3.62 12.52 18.97
CA LEU A 419 4.95 12.69 18.41
C LEU A 419 4.83 12.69 16.89
N PHE A 420 5.30 13.76 16.26
CA PHE A 420 5.36 13.87 14.80
C PHE A 420 6.80 13.91 14.30
N ASN A 421 6.99 13.45 13.08
CA ASN A 421 8.17 13.80 12.30
C ASN A 421 8.25 15.34 12.17
N GLY A 422 9.28 15.95 12.76
CA GLY A 422 9.39 17.40 12.88
C GLY A 422 9.50 18.13 11.54
N HIS A 423 10.12 17.51 10.53
CA HIS A 423 10.25 18.09 9.20
C HIS A 423 8.93 18.11 8.42
N LEU A 424 8.10 17.09 8.64
CA LEU A 424 6.82 16.89 7.97
C LEU A 424 5.68 17.63 8.67
N ALA A 425 5.83 17.96 9.96
CA ALA A 425 4.86 18.75 10.72
C ALA A 425 4.83 20.25 10.36
N ARG A 426 5.64 20.68 9.37
CA ARG A 426 5.85 22.09 9.00
C ARG A 426 5.48 22.36 7.54
N GLN A 427 4.95 23.54 7.27
CA GLN A 427 4.59 24.00 5.93
C GLN A 427 5.81 24.22 5.03
N GLY A 428 5.64 24.04 3.73
CA GLY A 428 6.67 24.27 2.71
C GLY A 428 7.06 23.00 1.96
N ARG A 429 7.96 23.14 0.97
CA ARG A 429 8.43 22.01 0.16
C ARG A 429 9.28 21.06 0.99
N ILE A 430 8.89 19.79 0.98
CA ILE A 430 9.65 18.64 1.50
C ILE A 430 10.92 18.48 0.64
N GLY A 431 12.03 18.04 1.25
CA GLY A 431 13.30 17.78 0.56
C GLY A 431 14.18 18.99 0.25
N VAL A 432 13.72 20.21 0.58
CA VAL A 432 14.60 21.39 0.53
C VAL A 432 15.45 21.41 1.79
N GLU A 433 16.77 21.36 1.60
CA GLU A 433 17.75 21.48 2.68
C GLU A 433 17.63 22.84 3.37
N ARG A 434 17.65 22.81 4.71
CA ARG A 434 17.52 23.99 5.56
C ARG A 434 18.39 23.82 6.79
N PHE A 435 18.94 24.93 7.29
CA PHE A 435 19.54 24.93 8.62
C PHE A 435 18.45 24.72 9.67
N MET A 436 18.78 24.07 10.78
CA MET A 436 17.82 23.79 11.85
C MET A 436 17.18 25.06 12.41
N HIS A 437 17.90 26.18 12.46
CA HIS A 437 17.33 27.46 12.88
C HIS A 437 16.15 27.87 11.97
N ASP A 438 16.34 27.82 10.66
CA ASP A 438 15.29 28.16 9.68
C ASP A 438 14.16 27.14 9.71
N GLU A 439 14.50 25.86 9.87
CA GLU A 439 13.53 24.77 9.98
C GLU A 439 12.59 24.97 11.17
N LEU A 440 13.13 25.31 12.34
CA LEU A 440 12.35 25.51 13.56
C LEU A 440 11.44 26.75 13.49
N ASN A 441 11.80 27.73 12.66
CA ASN A 441 11.02 28.95 12.43
C ASN A 441 9.90 28.77 11.38
N ARG A 442 9.86 27.66 10.63
CA ARG A 442 8.79 27.43 9.64
C ARG A 442 7.43 27.28 10.34
N PRO A 443 6.35 27.81 9.75
CA PRO A 443 4.99 27.59 10.25
C PRO A 443 4.67 26.10 10.35
N LEU A 444 3.93 25.71 11.39
CA LEU A 444 3.39 24.36 11.51
C LEU A 444 2.27 24.14 10.50
N LEU A 445 2.03 22.88 10.13
CA LEU A 445 0.83 22.50 9.41
C LEU A 445 -0.42 22.94 10.20
N PRO A 446 -1.51 23.39 9.54
CA PRO A 446 -2.72 23.84 10.24
C PRO A 446 -3.26 22.82 11.25
N ALA A 447 -3.32 21.53 10.89
CA ALA A 447 -3.75 20.46 11.79
C ALA A 447 -2.88 20.38 13.07
N VAL A 448 -1.55 20.44 12.91
CA VAL A 448 -0.58 20.41 14.02
C VAL A 448 -0.73 21.64 14.91
N GLN A 449 -0.87 22.83 14.31
CA GLN A 449 -1.08 24.07 15.06
C GLN A 449 -2.37 24.04 15.87
N ARG A 450 -3.47 23.49 15.31
CA ARG A 450 -4.75 23.34 16.02
C ARG A 450 -4.63 22.45 17.25
N LEU A 451 -3.92 21.33 17.14
CA LEU A 451 -3.64 20.43 18.27
C LEU A 451 -2.86 21.16 19.37
N LYS A 452 -1.79 21.89 19.02
CA LYS A 452 -1.01 22.68 19.99
C LYS A 452 -1.85 23.76 20.66
N ASN A 453 -2.66 24.50 19.89
CA ASN A 453 -3.53 25.55 20.41
C ASN A 453 -4.58 25.02 21.41
N ALA A 454 -5.00 23.76 21.26
CA ALA A 454 -5.91 23.08 22.19
C ALA A 454 -5.22 22.56 23.46
N GLY A 455 -3.91 22.80 23.63
CA GLY A 455 -3.15 22.35 24.80
C GLY A 455 -2.84 20.85 24.79
N ILE A 456 -2.83 20.21 23.63
CA ILE A 456 -2.34 18.83 23.46
C ILE A 456 -0.80 18.86 23.45
N GLY A 457 -0.17 17.91 24.15
CA GLY A 457 1.28 17.75 24.11
C GLY A 457 1.71 17.24 22.75
N VAL A 458 2.26 18.11 21.91
CA VAL A 458 2.74 17.77 20.56
C VAL A 458 4.25 17.91 20.51
N GLY A 459 4.97 16.78 20.49
CA GLY A 459 6.41 16.73 20.30
C GLY A 459 6.78 16.63 18.83
N LEU A 460 7.60 17.56 18.34
CA LEU A 460 8.18 17.54 17.01
C LEU A 460 9.57 16.93 17.06
N VAL A 461 9.75 15.78 16.43
CA VAL A 461 10.93 14.94 16.60
C VAL A 461 11.91 15.08 15.45
N TYR A 462 13.18 15.29 15.79
CA TYR A 462 14.31 15.42 14.86
C TYR A 462 15.43 14.46 15.24
N GLY A 463 16.29 14.13 14.27
CA GLY A 463 17.51 13.34 14.54
C GLY A 463 18.41 14.01 15.57
N GLN A 464 19.34 13.24 16.16
CA GLN A 464 20.31 13.77 17.13
C GLN A 464 21.24 14.80 16.47
N ASP A 465 21.62 14.55 15.23
CA ASP A 465 22.45 15.42 14.41
C ASP A 465 21.62 16.19 13.38
N ASP A 466 22.18 17.32 12.92
CA ASP A 466 21.59 18.14 11.85
C ASP A 466 21.91 17.48 10.51
N HIS A 467 20.90 16.81 9.95
CA HIS A 467 20.97 16.25 8.60
C HIS A 467 20.05 17.03 7.65
N PRO A 468 20.46 17.25 6.39
CA PRO A 468 19.59 17.85 5.39
C PRO A 468 18.27 17.06 5.21
N VAL A 469 17.20 17.81 4.98
CA VAL A 469 15.79 17.36 4.89
C VAL A 469 15.56 16.37 3.74
N PRO A 470 14.62 15.40 3.87
CA PRO A 470 13.80 15.11 5.05
C PRO A 470 14.43 14.01 5.88
N TYR A 471 15.40 14.37 6.73
CA TYR A 471 15.95 13.43 7.70
C TYR A 471 15.33 13.64 9.07
N SER A 472 14.17 13.03 9.31
CA SER A 472 13.73 12.77 10.68
C SER A 472 13.46 11.28 10.81
N PRO A 473 13.97 10.66 11.89
CA PRO A 473 13.95 9.22 12.03
C PRO A 473 12.54 8.69 12.23
N ILE A 474 11.55 9.49 12.64
CA ILE A 474 10.20 8.94 12.80
C ILE A 474 9.54 8.76 11.44
N HIS A 475 9.29 7.50 11.08
CA HIS A 475 8.37 7.11 10.01
C HIS A 475 7.34 6.08 10.50
N SER A 476 7.25 5.91 11.83
CA SER A 476 6.24 5.09 12.52
C SER A 476 4.83 5.63 12.32
N LYS A 477 3.85 4.71 12.35
CA LYS A 477 2.43 5.01 12.16
C LYS A 477 1.60 4.18 13.13
N TYR A 478 1.64 4.54 14.41
CA TYR A 478 0.88 3.85 15.43
C TYR A 478 0.23 4.78 16.45
N CYS A 479 -0.82 4.29 17.09
CA CYS A 479 -1.50 4.95 18.19
C CYS A 479 -1.81 3.92 19.29
N ILE A 480 -1.57 4.31 20.54
CA ILE A 480 -1.87 3.51 21.73
C ILE A 480 -3.00 4.21 22.48
N ILE A 481 -4.07 3.48 22.78
CA ILE A 481 -5.25 4.02 23.45
C ILE A 481 -5.46 3.24 24.75
N ASP A 482 -5.62 3.99 25.84
CA ASP A 482 -5.85 3.49 27.19
C ASP A 482 -4.84 2.42 27.63
N ASP A 483 -3.59 2.55 27.15
CA ASP A 483 -2.49 1.60 27.38
C ASP A 483 -2.86 0.13 27.05
N TYR A 484 -3.84 -0.08 26.15
CA TYR A 484 -4.45 -1.37 25.86
C TYR A 484 -4.66 -1.62 24.37
N ILE A 485 -5.18 -0.65 23.62
CA ILE A 485 -5.45 -0.79 22.18
C ILE A 485 -4.27 -0.21 21.40
N VAL A 486 -3.76 -0.97 20.44
CA VAL A 486 -2.79 -0.50 19.44
C VAL A 486 -3.48 -0.42 18.08
N LEU A 487 -3.37 0.74 17.46
CA LEU A 487 -3.62 0.96 16.04
C LEU A 487 -2.27 0.98 15.33
N GLU A 488 -2.06 0.15 14.33
CA GLU A 488 -0.78 0.02 13.61
C GLU A 488 -1.02 -0.26 12.12
N GLY A 489 -0.15 0.23 11.25
CA GLY A 489 -0.18 -0.14 9.85
C GLY A 489 0.52 0.86 8.94
N SER A 490 0.11 0.87 7.68
CA SER A 490 0.64 1.82 6.70
C SER A 490 -0.14 3.14 6.66
N PHE A 491 -1.37 3.16 7.22
CA PHE A 491 -2.32 4.25 7.08
C PHE A 491 -1.87 5.55 7.79
N ASN A 492 -1.56 6.60 7.01
CA ASN A 492 -1.32 7.93 7.56
C ASN A 492 -2.64 8.66 7.88
N TRP A 493 -2.64 9.57 8.85
CA TRP A 493 -3.87 10.24 9.29
C TRP A 493 -4.15 11.53 8.49
N TYR A 494 -4.30 11.41 7.18
CA TYR A 494 -4.73 12.48 6.25
C TYR A 494 -5.68 11.91 5.17
N ASN A 495 -6.35 12.75 4.39
CA ASN A 495 -7.41 12.29 3.49
C ASN A 495 -6.92 11.45 2.31
N THR A 496 -5.76 11.76 1.70
CA THR A 496 -5.18 10.93 0.64
C THR A 496 -5.12 9.43 1.02
N SER A 497 -4.92 9.03 2.28
CA SER A 497 -4.86 7.61 2.68
C SER A 497 -6.16 6.84 2.40
N VAL A 498 -7.33 7.51 2.34
CA VAL A 498 -8.59 6.85 1.96
C VAL A 498 -8.70 6.61 0.44
N PHE A 499 -7.77 7.15 -0.33
CA PHE A 499 -7.62 6.98 -1.77
C PHE A 499 -6.38 6.17 -2.17
N SER A 500 -5.54 5.83 -1.18
CA SER A 500 -4.37 4.95 -1.32
C SER A 500 -4.71 3.52 -0.91
N HIS A 501 -3.94 2.55 -1.38
CA HIS A 501 -3.99 1.21 -0.80
C HIS A 501 -3.30 1.25 0.56
N ASP A 502 -4.04 1.26 1.66
CA ASP A 502 -3.47 1.25 3.01
C ASP A 502 -4.13 0.20 3.90
N LEU A 503 -3.40 -0.20 4.94
CA LEU A 503 -3.88 -1.15 5.95
C LEU A 503 -3.81 -0.55 7.36
N LEU A 504 -4.68 -1.05 8.23
CA LEU A 504 -4.71 -0.75 9.65
C LEU A 504 -5.10 -2.01 10.43
N VAL A 505 -4.31 -2.34 11.44
CA VAL A 505 -4.64 -3.32 12.47
C VAL A 505 -5.13 -2.60 13.71
N VAL A 506 -6.22 -3.10 14.28
CA VAL A 506 -6.65 -2.82 15.65
C VAL A 506 -6.30 -4.04 16.48
N ALA A 507 -5.51 -3.87 17.54
CA ALA A 507 -5.14 -4.93 18.47
C ALA A 507 -5.40 -4.47 19.92
N ALA A 508 -6.44 -4.99 20.54
CA ALA A 508 -6.83 -4.66 21.92
C ALA A 508 -6.25 -5.70 22.89
N ASN A 509 -5.01 -5.47 23.31
CA ASN A 509 -4.30 -6.34 24.24
C ASN A 509 -3.18 -5.56 24.97
N HIS A 510 -3.20 -5.59 26.29
CA HIS A 510 -2.24 -4.86 27.13
C HIS A 510 -0.79 -5.30 26.90
N GLU A 511 -0.53 -6.60 26.74
CA GLU A 511 0.82 -7.11 26.51
C GLU A 511 1.36 -6.69 25.14
N VAL A 512 0.48 -6.57 24.14
CA VAL A 512 0.83 -6.00 22.84
C VAL A 512 1.11 -4.50 22.95
N ALA A 513 0.35 -3.74 23.74
CA ALA A 513 0.54 -2.30 23.93
C ALA A 513 1.85 -1.93 24.65
N LYS A 514 2.35 -2.78 25.56
CA LYS A 514 3.57 -2.51 26.35
C LYS A 514 4.82 -2.19 25.51
N PRO A 515 5.21 -3.00 24.50
CA PRO A 515 6.34 -2.66 23.63
C PRO A 515 6.18 -1.33 22.89
N TYR A 516 4.96 -0.99 22.47
CA TYR A 516 4.68 0.29 21.82
C TYR A 516 4.79 1.48 22.77
N LEU A 517 4.32 1.34 24.01
CA LEU A 517 4.51 2.34 25.06
C LEU A 517 5.98 2.58 25.35
N PHE A 518 6.75 1.49 25.46
CA PHE A 518 8.20 1.57 25.63
C PHE A 518 8.86 2.29 24.44
N GLU A 519 8.47 1.96 23.21
CA GLU A 519 8.98 2.61 22.01
C GLU A 519 8.66 4.12 22.00
N PHE A 520 7.43 4.49 22.35
CA PHE A 520 6.99 5.88 22.45
C PHE A 520 7.84 6.69 23.44
N ASP A 521 8.14 6.11 24.60
CA ASP A 521 9.04 6.71 25.59
C ASP A 521 10.49 6.75 25.12
N GLN A 522 10.94 5.69 24.42
CA GLN A 522 12.29 5.61 23.89
C GLN A 522 12.55 6.69 22.85
N ILE A 523 11.61 6.93 21.93
CA ILE A 523 11.68 8.01 20.93
C ILE A 523 11.97 9.35 21.62
N GLN A 524 11.25 9.66 22.71
CA GLN A 524 11.42 10.92 23.42
C GLN A 524 12.77 11.06 24.12
N ARG A 525 13.35 9.94 24.56
CA ARG A 525 14.67 9.92 25.23
C ARG A 525 15.83 9.91 24.23
N SER A 526 15.62 9.33 23.05
CA SER A 526 16.66 9.13 22.06
C SER A 526 16.78 10.28 21.07
N PHE A 527 15.75 11.12 20.91
CA PHE A 527 15.74 12.19 19.92
C PHE A 527 15.61 13.59 20.51
N ARG A 528 15.90 14.60 19.67
CA ARG A 528 15.58 15.99 19.98
C ARG A 528 14.09 16.19 19.76
N VAL A 529 13.37 16.54 20.83
CA VAL A 529 11.93 16.78 20.79
C VAL A 529 11.64 18.23 21.16
N TYR A 530 10.95 18.93 20.26
CA TYR A 530 10.51 20.32 20.48
C TYR A 530 9.01 20.35 20.69
N TYR A 531 8.57 20.97 21.79
CA TYR A 531 7.17 20.99 22.22
C TYR A 531 6.39 22.24 21.80
#